data_AF-A0A2W4X4T9-F1
#
_entry.id   AF-A0A2W4X4T9-F1
#
_cell.length_a   1.000
_cell.length_b   1.000
_cell.length_c   1.000
_cell.angle_alpha   90.00
_cell.angle_beta   90.00
_cell.angle_gamma   90.00
#
_symmetry.space_group_name_H-M   'P 1'
#
loop_
_entity.id
_entity.type
_entity.pdbx_description
1 polymer ?
#
loop_
_entity_poly.entity_id
_entity_poly.type
_entity_poly.pdbx_seq_one_letter_code
_entity_poly.pdbx_strand_id
1 'polypeptide(L)'
;MLRRLFAWLFGRTPKPGRRIGVLIVHGIGTREVGYSEAFRKKLKRHLKRKYHLRTPHTISFEEVFWAGATKSLQSEYQLNNIVYHPQLEQNHIRRFVIESLADAAAFQNIPYGLKNGGETMYERIKRSIAVSIGNLYARVGPDAPLLVIAHSFGGWMMSCYIDDLRRQAADKRKRGQPLTQKEAFESFDTLGGVVTIGCNIPAFVFCMDPGSVDPVDLPGRQLARLERTPDKNGERRCWLNFYSPWDPLGYPLRTINKAYDDTVQDICLKIRPTWPLDFTTPHLGYWTHKAVIQETSALIHDLYEFSDVLHLETGHAISNDEDQAPPQADAAVA
;
A
#
# COMPACT_ATOMS: atom_id res chain seq x y z
N MET A 1 -17.85 14.15 33.29
CA MET A 1 -16.59 14.92 33.19
C MET A 1 -15.37 14.19 33.75
N LEU A 2 -15.43 13.58 34.95
CA LEU A 2 -14.28 12.89 35.58
C LEU A 2 -13.63 11.77 34.74
N ARG A 3 -14.41 10.95 34.02
CA ARG A 3 -13.87 9.87 33.15
C ARG A 3 -13.02 10.36 31.98
N ARG A 4 -13.31 11.56 31.45
CA ARG A 4 -12.52 12.19 30.37
C ARG A 4 -11.22 12.78 30.93
N LEU A 5 -11.25 13.33 32.14
CA LEU A 5 -10.07 13.86 32.85
C LEU A 5 -9.11 12.73 33.25
N PHE A 6 -9.64 11.59 33.73
CA PHE A 6 -8.85 10.41 34.08
C PHE A 6 -8.17 9.74 32.87
N ALA A 7 -8.87 9.66 31.73
CA ALA A 7 -8.30 9.12 30.49
C ALA A 7 -7.20 10.02 29.89
N TRP A 8 -7.26 11.33 30.16
CA TRP A 8 -6.25 12.29 29.73
C TRP A 8 -4.99 12.26 30.62
N LEU A 9 -5.15 12.09 31.94
CA LEU A 9 -4.04 12.08 32.90
C LEU A 9 -3.25 10.77 32.96
N PHE A 10 -3.88 9.62 32.70
CA PHE A 10 -3.23 8.31 32.92
C PHE A 10 -2.90 7.51 31.66
N GLY A 11 -3.28 7.99 30.48
CA GLY A 11 -3.21 7.20 29.25
C GLY A 11 -4.17 6.01 29.32
N ARG A 12 -5.01 5.82 28.30
CA ARG A 12 -5.86 4.63 28.27
C ARG A 12 -4.98 3.39 28.19
N THR A 13 -5.22 2.42 29.06
CA THR A 13 -4.59 1.10 28.98
C THR A 13 -5.03 0.41 27.68
N PRO A 14 -4.12 -0.29 26.97
CA PRO A 14 -4.47 -1.02 25.76
C PRO A 14 -5.65 -1.97 25.99
N LYS A 15 -6.62 -1.99 25.08
CA LYS A 15 -7.69 -3.00 25.02
C LYS A 15 -7.05 -4.42 24.96
N PRO A 16 -7.32 -5.30 25.93
CA PRO A 16 -6.77 -6.65 25.96
C PRO A 16 -7.15 -7.45 24.70
N GLY A 17 -6.22 -8.23 24.15
CA GLY A 17 -6.48 -9.16 23.03
C GLY A 17 -6.49 -8.55 21.62
N ARG A 18 -6.53 -7.22 21.49
CA ARG A 18 -6.66 -6.54 20.20
C ARG A 18 -5.31 -6.32 19.50
N ARG A 19 -5.23 -6.68 18.21
CA ARG A 19 -4.01 -6.57 17.38
C ARG A 19 -4.29 -5.87 16.06
N ILE A 20 -3.29 -5.16 15.55
CA ILE A 20 -3.27 -4.59 14.20
C ILE A 20 -2.19 -5.30 13.39
N GLY A 21 -2.53 -5.67 12.16
CA GLY A 21 -1.56 -6.09 11.16
C GLY A 21 -1.04 -4.88 10.38
N VAL A 22 0.28 -4.72 10.29
CA VAL A 22 0.90 -3.70 9.45
C VAL A 22 1.81 -4.38 8.44
N LEU A 23 1.41 -4.33 7.18
CA LEU A 23 2.20 -4.82 6.05
C LEU A 23 3.03 -3.66 5.50
N ILE A 24 4.35 -3.83 5.40
CA ILE A 24 5.26 -2.84 4.81
C ILE A 24 5.77 -3.40 3.49
N VAL A 25 5.64 -2.62 2.42
CA VAL A 25 5.96 -3.02 1.05
C VAL A 25 6.94 -2.02 0.47
N HIS A 26 8.08 -2.51 -0.01
CA HIS A 26 9.11 -1.67 -0.60
C HIS A 26 8.83 -1.30 -2.06
N GLY A 27 9.47 -0.24 -2.51
CA GLY A 27 9.59 0.11 -3.92
C GLY A 27 10.74 -0.60 -4.62
N ILE A 28 10.98 -0.20 -5.86
CA ILE A 28 12.04 -0.78 -6.69
C ILE A 28 13.44 -0.51 -6.10
N GLY A 29 14.40 -1.38 -6.40
CA GLY A 29 15.81 -1.21 -6.04
C GLY A 29 16.13 -1.69 -4.62
N THR A 30 15.14 -2.21 -3.89
CA THR A 30 15.36 -2.79 -2.56
C THR A 30 16.08 -4.13 -2.68
N ARG A 31 17.17 -4.29 -1.94
CA ARG A 31 18.09 -5.41 -2.17
C ARG A 31 18.05 -6.53 -1.16
N GLU A 32 17.59 -6.24 0.04
CA GLU A 32 17.67 -7.16 1.16
C GLU A 32 16.44 -7.03 2.06
N VAL A 33 16.17 -8.11 2.77
CA VAL A 33 15.23 -8.11 3.90
C VAL A 33 15.74 -7.17 4.99
N GLY A 34 14.83 -6.60 5.79
CA GLY A 34 15.20 -5.68 6.86
C GLY A 34 15.27 -4.22 6.43
N TYR A 35 15.01 -3.88 5.16
CA TYR A 35 14.94 -2.49 4.67
C TYR A 35 14.03 -1.59 5.53
N SER A 36 12.98 -2.18 6.10
CA SER A 36 11.98 -1.48 6.91
C SER A 36 12.38 -1.32 8.39
N GLU A 37 13.50 -1.90 8.85
CA GLU A 37 13.83 -1.99 10.28
C GLU A 37 13.95 -0.62 10.96
N ALA A 38 14.71 0.30 10.36
CA ALA A 38 14.90 1.64 10.92
C ALA A 38 13.57 2.40 11.04
N PHE A 39 12.70 2.28 10.04
CA PHE A 39 11.36 2.86 10.02
C PHE A 39 10.47 2.23 11.10
N ARG A 40 10.41 0.89 11.16
CA ARG A 40 9.71 0.14 12.21
C ARG A 40 10.18 0.55 13.61
N LYS A 41 11.48 0.71 13.83
CA LYS A 41 12.05 1.15 15.12
C LYS A 41 11.62 2.57 15.49
N LYS A 42 11.47 3.47 14.52
CA LYS A 42 10.94 4.83 14.75
C LYS A 42 9.44 4.80 15.07
N LEU A 43 8.63 4.06 14.29
CA LEU A 43 7.20 3.86 14.56
C LEU A 43 6.97 3.26 15.95
N LYS A 44 7.62 2.13 16.27
CA LYS A 44 7.52 1.46 17.58
C LYS A 44 7.79 2.42 18.74
N ARG A 45 8.85 3.24 18.63
CA ARG A 45 9.20 4.23 19.65
C ARG A 45 8.14 5.33 19.76
N HIS A 46 7.61 5.83 18.64
CA HIS A 46 6.60 6.87 18.64
C HIS A 46 5.26 6.37 19.20
N LEU A 47 4.80 5.22 18.73
CA LEU A 47 3.59 4.53 19.20
C LEU A 47 3.63 4.24 20.71
N LYS A 48 4.74 3.70 21.21
CA LYS A 48 4.93 3.44 22.65
C LYS A 48 4.87 4.71 23.49
N ARG A 49 5.54 5.78 23.03
CA ARG A 49 5.67 7.02 23.81
C ARG A 49 4.40 7.88 23.79
N LYS A 50 3.75 7.97 22.63
CA LYS A 50 2.61 8.87 22.42
C LYS A 50 1.26 8.20 22.70
N TYR A 51 1.14 6.92 22.38
CA TYR A 51 -0.14 6.20 22.38
C TYR A 51 -0.15 4.96 23.29
N HIS A 52 0.96 4.68 23.99
CA HIS A 52 1.13 3.51 24.86
C HIS A 52 0.93 2.14 24.18
N LEU A 53 0.91 2.09 22.84
CA LEU A 53 0.82 0.86 22.05
C LEU A 53 2.19 0.18 21.96
N ARG A 54 2.22 -1.15 22.12
CA ARG A 54 3.47 -1.93 22.22
C ARG A 54 3.47 -3.12 21.26
N THR A 55 4.55 -3.26 20.51
CA THR A 55 4.83 -4.47 19.74
C THR A 55 5.41 -5.58 20.63
N PRO A 56 5.11 -6.87 20.39
CA PRO A 56 4.18 -7.36 19.36
C PRO A 56 2.71 -7.42 19.83
N HIS A 57 2.43 -7.08 21.09
CA HIS A 57 1.14 -7.35 21.72
C HIS A 57 -0.05 -6.63 21.07
N THR A 58 0.11 -5.38 20.62
CA THR A 58 -0.96 -4.60 19.97
C THR A 58 -0.77 -4.45 18.47
N ILE A 59 0.47 -4.59 17.99
CA ILE A 59 0.84 -4.31 16.60
C ILE A 59 1.85 -5.36 16.14
N SER A 60 1.54 -6.01 15.03
CA SER A 60 2.44 -6.93 14.33
C SER A 60 2.85 -6.31 13.00
N PHE A 61 4.15 -6.15 12.78
CA PHE A 61 4.69 -5.69 11.51
C PHE A 61 5.15 -6.90 10.69
N GLU A 62 4.79 -6.95 9.42
CA GLU A 62 5.38 -7.83 8.41
C GLU A 62 5.99 -6.97 7.31
N GLU A 63 7.19 -7.33 6.85
CA GLU A 63 7.75 -6.74 5.63
C GLU A 63 7.59 -7.71 4.46
N VAL A 64 7.09 -7.19 3.35
CA VAL A 64 7.10 -7.87 2.06
C VAL A 64 8.44 -7.61 1.40
N PHE A 65 9.10 -8.69 0.97
CA PHE A 65 10.32 -8.62 0.16
C PHE A 65 10.11 -9.31 -1.19
N TRP A 66 9.51 -8.59 -2.14
CA TRP A 66 9.17 -9.12 -3.45
C TRP A 66 10.36 -9.11 -4.42
N ALA A 67 11.37 -8.26 -4.19
CA ALA A 67 12.58 -8.21 -5.02
C ALA A 67 13.36 -9.53 -5.01
N GLY A 68 13.16 -10.39 -3.99
CA GLY A 68 13.71 -11.75 -4.01
C GLY A 68 13.21 -12.59 -5.19
N ALA A 69 11.96 -12.38 -5.62
CA ALA A 69 11.39 -13.06 -6.78
C ALA A 69 12.06 -12.64 -8.09
N THR A 70 12.29 -11.33 -8.28
CA THR A 70 12.90 -10.77 -9.50
C THR A 70 14.41 -11.00 -9.56
N LYS A 71 15.11 -10.94 -8.42
CA LYS A 71 16.58 -11.13 -8.34
C LYS A 71 17.07 -12.53 -8.67
N SER A 72 16.32 -13.56 -8.30
CA SER A 72 16.68 -14.95 -8.61
C SER A 72 16.79 -15.25 -10.12
N LEU A 73 16.41 -14.29 -10.97
CA LEU A 73 16.40 -14.36 -12.43
C LEU A 73 17.39 -13.43 -13.11
N GLN A 74 17.70 -12.31 -12.46
CA GLN A 74 18.77 -11.44 -12.91
C GLN A 74 20.09 -12.15 -12.59
N SER A 75 20.48 -13.10 -13.45
CA SER A 75 21.82 -13.69 -13.36
C SER A 75 22.82 -12.55 -13.28
N GLU A 76 23.77 -12.62 -12.34
CA GLU A 76 24.83 -11.62 -12.24
C GLU A 76 25.51 -11.39 -13.59
N TYR A 77 25.53 -12.42 -14.44
CA TYR A 77 25.95 -12.35 -15.84
C TYR A 77 25.16 -11.34 -16.71
N GLN A 78 23.82 -11.38 -16.73
CA GLN A 78 23.01 -10.45 -17.52
C GLN A 78 23.09 -9.01 -16.97
N LEU A 79 23.11 -8.87 -15.64
CA LEU A 79 23.37 -7.58 -15.00
C LEU A 79 24.74 -7.05 -15.40
N ASN A 80 25.79 -7.87 -15.35
CA ASN A 80 27.15 -7.43 -15.65
C ASN A 80 27.36 -7.10 -17.14
N ASN A 81 26.70 -7.82 -18.05
CA ASN A 81 26.89 -7.62 -19.49
C ASN A 81 26.00 -6.54 -20.11
N ILE A 82 24.78 -6.35 -19.60
CA ILE A 82 23.81 -5.41 -20.17
C ILE A 82 23.81 -4.10 -19.37
N VAL A 83 23.81 -4.20 -18.03
CA VAL A 83 23.63 -3.05 -17.12
C VAL A 83 24.98 -2.46 -16.71
N TYR A 84 25.93 -3.31 -16.31
CA TYR A 84 27.28 -2.90 -15.90
C TYR A 84 28.31 -2.99 -17.03
N HIS A 85 27.87 -2.80 -18.29
CA HIS A 85 28.76 -2.87 -19.44
C HIS A 85 29.93 -1.87 -19.29
N PRO A 86 31.19 -2.26 -19.58
CA PRO A 86 32.38 -1.42 -19.31
C PRO A 86 32.40 -0.07 -20.04
N GLN A 87 31.68 0.06 -21.15
CA GLN A 87 31.57 1.32 -21.90
C GLN A 87 30.54 2.30 -21.33
N LEU A 88 29.74 1.87 -20.34
CA LEU A 88 28.72 2.71 -19.72
C LEU A 88 29.26 3.30 -18.42
N GLU A 89 29.08 4.61 -18.25
CA GLU A 89 29.37 5.27 -16.98
C GLU A 89 28.45 4.71 -15.88
N GLN A 90 29.06 4.04 -14.91
CA GLN A 90 28.38 3.42 -13.78
C GLN A 90 28.20 4.46 -12.67
N ASN A 91 27.09 5.18 -12.73
CA ASN A 91 26.68 6.07 -11.65
C ASN A 91 25.39 5.54 -10.98
N HIS A 92 25.14 6.04 -9.78
CA HIS A 92 23.99 5.64 -8.97
C HIS A 92 22.66 5.97 -9.64
N ILE A 93 22.61 6.99 -10.51
CA ILE A 93 21.42 7.35 -11.29
C ILE A 93 21.10 6.24 -12.30
N ARG A 94 22.07 5.88 -13.16
CA ARG A 94 21.91 4.81 -14.16
C ARG A 94 21.48 3.52 -13.50
N ARG A 95 22.17 3.15 -12.42
CA ARG A 95 21.86 1.94 -11.66
C ARG A 95 20.43 1.97 -11.15
N PHE A 96 20.01 3.07 -10.53
CA PHE A 96 18.64 3.22 -10.06
C PHE A 96 17.63 3.13 -11.20
N VAL A 97 17.86 3.81 -12.33
CA VAL A 97 16.95 3.79 -13.50
C VAL A 97 16.80 2.39 -14.07
N ILE A 98 17.91 1.67 -14.23
CA ILE A 98 17.86 0.32 -14.81
C ILE A 98 17.21 -0.67 -13.84
N GLU A 99 17.56 -0.63 -12.56
CA GLU A 99 16.88 -1.44 -11.53
C GLU A 99 15.37 -1.08 -11.49
N SER A 100 15.03 0.22 -11.59
CA SER A 100 13.67 0.77 -11.70
C SER A 100 12.87 0.18 -12.85
N LEU A 101 13.37 0.33 -14.07
CA LEU A 101 12.69 -0.12 -15.27
C LEU A 101 12.62 -1.65 -15.35
N ALA A 102 13.66 -2.36 -14.91
CA ALA A 102 13.69 -3.81 -14.92
C ALA A 102 12.64 -4.41 -13.98
N ASP A 103 12.52 -3.92 -12.74
CA ASP A 103 11.49 -4.42 -11.82
C ASP A 103 10.07 -4.03 -12.28
N ALA A 104 9.88 -2.83 -12.85
CA ALA A 104 8.59 -2.43 -13.42
C ALA A 104 8.18 -3.30 -14.62
N ALA A 105 9.14 -3.61 -15.52
CA ALA A 105 8.92 -4.51 -16.63
C ALA A 105 8.67 -5.96 -16.18
N ALA A 106 9.30 -6.37 -15.08
CA ALA A 106 9.10 -7.70 -14.50
C ALA A 106 7.70 -7.88 -13.89
N PHE A 107 7.05 -6.82 -13.44
CA PHE A 107 5.69 -6.87 -12.88
C PHE A 107 4.61 -6.96 -13.97
N GLN A 108 4.68 -8.01 -14.77
CA GLN A 108 3.75 -8.30 -15.86
C GLN A 108 3.57 -9.83 -15.98
N ASN A 109 2.51 -10.26 -16.68
CA ASN A 109 2.25 -11.66 -17.01
C ASN A 109 3.20 -12.18 -18.09
N ILE A 110 4.51 -12.11 -17.82
CA ILE A 110 5.56 -12.61 -18.72
C ILE A 110 5.88 -14.06 -18.31
N PRO A 111 5.81 -15.02 -19.25
CA PRO A 111 6.17 -16.41 -18.99
C PRO A 111 7.60 -16.54 -18.46
N TYR A 112 7.77 -17.25 -17.34
CA TYR A 112 9.08 -17.55 -16.77
C TYR A 112 9.69 -18.79 -17.44
N GLY A 113 10.86 -18.63 -18.05
CA GLY A 113 11.88 -19.68 -18.18
C GLY A 113 11.55 -20.95 -18.97
N LEU A 114 10.33 -21.14 -19.45
CA LEU A 114 9.91 -22.35 -20.15
C LEU A 114 8.97 -22.00 -21.31
N LYS A 115 9.37 -22.41 -22.51
CA LYS A 115 8.45 -22.61 -23.62
C LYS A 115 7.42 -23.64 -23.12
N ASN A 116 6.16 -23.23 -22.90
CA ASN A 116 4.99 -24.04 -22.51
C ASN A 116 4.65 -24.06 -20.99
N GLY A 117 3.87 -23.07 -20.53
CA GLY A 117 2.95 -23.25 -19.38
C GLY A 117 3.52 -23.10 -17.97
N GLY A 118 4.66 -22.42 -17.78
CA GLY A 118 5.22 -22.11 -16.46
C GLY A 118 4.57 -20.92 -15.76
N GLU A 119 4.82 -20.81 -14.45
CA GLU A 119 4.45 -19.66 -13.61
C GLU A 119 4.91 -18.33 -14.24
N THR A 120 4.11 -17.26 -14.14
CA THR A 120 4.53 -15.92 -14.57
C THR A 120 5.34 -15.21 -13.49
N MET A 121 6.17 -14.22 -13.86
CA MET A 121 6.82 -13.36 -12.86
C MET A 121 5.81 -12.70 -11.92
N TYR A 122 4.68 -12.27 -12.47
CA TYR A 122 3.58 -11.70 -11.71
C TYR A 122 3.09 -12.65 -10.61
N GLU A 123 2.80 -13.91 -10.95
CA GLU A 123 2.40 -14.94 -9.99
C GLU A 123 3.46 -15.20 -8.91
N ARG A 124 4.74 -15.17 -9.29
CA ARG A 124 5.84 -15.35 -8.34
C ARG A 124 5.95 -14.20 -7.34
N ILE A 125 5.78 -12.96 -7.80
CA ILE A 125 5.70 -11.77 -6.94
C ILE A 125 4.49 -11.89 -6.03
N LYS A 126 3.31 -12.22 -6.57
CA LYS A 126 2.09 -12.45 -5.78
C LYS A 126 2.28 -13.46 -4.66
N ARG A 127 2.99 -14.57 -4.93
CA ARG A 127 3.29 -15.58 -3.91
C ARG A 127 4.10 -14.99 -2.75
N SER A 128 5.09 -14.15 -3.04
CA SER A 128 5.89 -13.51 -1.98
C SER A 128 5.04 -12.61 -1.07
N ILE A 129 4.07 -11.91 -1.65
CA ILE A 129 3.10 -11.09 -0.92
C ILE A 129 2.17 -11.99 -0.09
N ALA A 130 1.63 -13.06 -0.69
CA ALA A 130 0.73 -14.00 -0.04
C ALA A 130 1.36 -14.67 1.19
N VAL A 131 2.63 -15.08 1.10
CA VAL A 131 3.38 -15.64 2.24
C VAL A 131 3.45 -14.64 3.40
N SER A 132 3.75 -13.37 3.09
CA SER A 132 3.84 -12.31 4.09
C SER A 132 2.48 -12.05 4.78
N ILE A 133 1.40 -12.03 4.01
CA ILE A 133 0.04 -11.87 4.56
C ILE A 133 -0.35 -13.07 5.43
N GLY A 134 -0.04 -14.30 5.01
CA GLY A 134 -0.28 -15.50 5.79
C GLY A 134 0.48 -15.52 7.13
N ASN A 135 1.74 -15.08 7.13
CA ASN A 135 2.53 -14.88 8.35
C ASN A 135 1.90 -13.84 9.27
N LEU A 136 1.38 -12.75 8.69
CA LEU A 136 0.73 -11.69 9.45
C LEU A 136 -0.57 -12.21 10.07
N TYR A 137 -1.43 -12.87 9.29
CA TYR A 137 -2.66 -13.53 9.72
C TYR A 137 -2.42 -14.43 10.94
N ALA A 138 -1.42 -15.31 10.87
CA ALA A 138 -1.08 -16.23 11.95
C ALA A 138 -0.72 -15.52 13.27
N ARG A 139 -0.27 -14.27 13.21
CA ARG A 139 0.09 -13.46 14.39
C ARG A 139 -1.02 -12.54 14.87
N VAL A 140 -1.92 -12.08 14.01
CA VAL A 140 -2.95 -11.09 14.39
C VAL A 140 -4.35 -11.65 14.50
N GLY A 141 -4.64 -12.76 13.82
CA GLY A 141 -5.98 -13.34 13.74
C GLY A 141 -6.83 -12.72 12.62
N PRO A 142 -8.01 -13.29 12.36
CA PRO A 142 -8.83 -12.98 11.19
C PRO A 142 -9.48 -11.60 11.21
N ASP A 143 -9.86 -11.10 12.38
CA ASP A 143 -10.61 -9.84 12.51
C ASP A 143 -9.71 -8.61 12.74
N ALA A 144 -8.40 -8.82 12.71
CA ALA A 144 -7.44 -7.76 12.95
C ALA A 144 -7.46 -6.74 11.80
N PRO A 145 -7.56 -5.43 12.11
CA PRO A 145 -7.42 -4.39 11.10
C PRO A 145 -6.06 -4.49 10.42
N LEU A 146 -6.07 -4.40 9.10
CA LEU A 146 -4.88 -4.39 8.27
C LEU A 146 -4.56 -2.97 7.82
N LEU A 147 -3.29 -2.58 7.96
CA LEU A 147 -2.72 -1.36 7.40
C LEU A 147 -1.65 -1.76 6.39
N VAL A 148 -1.74 -1.23 5.17
CA VAL A 148 -0.68 -1.37 4.16
C VAL A 148 0.15 -0.09 4.13
N ILE A 149 1.47 -0.20 4.23
CA ILE A 149 2.43 0.89 4.04
C ILE A 149 3.26 0.55 2.80
N ALA A 150 3.10 1.29 1.73
CA ALA A 150 3.72 1.01 0.44
C ALA A 150 4.59 2.18 -0.03
N HIS A 151 5.82 1.88 -0.42
CA HIS A 151 6.74 2.86 -0.98
C HIS A 151 6.82 2.75 -2.50
N SER A 152 6.73 3.89 -3.20
CA SER A 152 6.98 3.97 -4.63
C SER A 152 6.17 2.93 -5.40
N PHE A 153 6.82 2.11 -6.20
CA PHE A 153 6.23 1.01 -6.97
C PHE A 153 5.43 0.01 -6.14
N GLY A 154 5.76 -0.16 -4.86
CA GLY A 154 4.96 -0.98 -3.95
C GLY A 154 3.50 -0.51 -3.87
N GLY A 155 3.23 0.79 -4.06
CA GLY A 155 1.87 1.33 -4.07
C GLY A 155 1.05 0.85 -5.27
N TRP A 156 1.62 0.94 -6.47
CA TRP A 156 1.02 0.38 -7.68
C TRP A 156 0.83 -1.13 -7.57
N MET A 157 1.89 -1.84 -7.17
CA MET A 157 1.88 -3.29 -6.99
C MET A 157 0.77 -3.76 -6.04
N MET A 158 0.66 -3.12 -4.87
CA MET A 158 -0.40 -3.46 -3.92
C MET A 158 -1.79 -3.09 -4.42
N SER A 159 -1.92 -2.02 -5.21
CA SER A 159 -3.22 -1.65 -5.79
C SER A 159 -3.73 -2.73 -6.74
N CYS A 160 -2.90 -3.21 -7.68
CA CYS A 160 -3.24 -4.33 -8.56
C CYS A 160 -3.50 -5.62 -7.77
N TYR A 161 -2.65 -5.91 -6.79
CA TYR A 161 -2.76 -7.14 -6.00
C TYR A 161 -4.06 -7.21 -5.19
N ILE A 162 -4.44 -6.11 -4.55
CA ILE A 162 -5.65 -6.02 -3.74
C ILE A 162 -6.88 -6.12 -4.64
N ASP A 163 -6.90 -5.41 -5.78
CA ASP A 163 -8.01 -5.47 -6.73
C ASP A 163 -8.25 -6.91 -7.23
N ASP A 164 -7.18 -7.59 -7.65
CA ASP A 164 -7.26 -8.97 -8.14
C ASP A 164 -7.86 -9.93 -7.09
N LEU A 165 -7.38 -9.86 -5.84
CA LEU A 165 -7.87 -10.75 -4.78
C LEU A 165 -9.31 -10.44 -4.38
N ARG A 166 -9.72 -9.17 -4.44
CA ARG A 166 -11.10 -8.79 -4.16
C ARG A 166 -12.06 -9.22 -5.24
N ARG A 167 -11.68 -9.12 -6.52
CA ARG A 167 -12.47 -9.68 -7.63
C ARG A 167 -12.67 -11.18 -7.46
N GLN A 168 -11.59 -11.92 -7.16
CA GLN A 168 -11.67 -13.36 -6.90
C GLN A 168 -12.58 -13.70 -5.70
N ALA A 169 -12.46 -12.94 -4.62
CA ALA A 169 -13.33 -13.06 -3.44
C ALA A 169 -14.80 -12.76 -3.77
N ALA A 170 -15.06 -11.70 -4.53
CA ALA A 170 -16.40 -11.33 -4.98
C ALA A 170 -17.01 -12.41 -5.88
N ASP A 171 -16.26 -12.98 -6.81
CA ASP A 171 -16.71 -14.06 -7.70
C ASP A 171 -17.01 -15.35 -6.94
N LYS A 172 -16.25 -15.66 -5.89
CA LYS A 172 -16.54 -16.78 -4.99
C LYS A 172 -17.85 -16.55 -4.22
N ARG A 173 -18.06 -15.35 -3.68
CA ARG A 173 -19.31 -14.97 -3.01
C ARG A 173 -20.53 -15.01 -3.96
N LYS A 174 -20.39 -14.49 -5.18
CA LYS A 174 -21.43 -14.52 -6.23
C LYS A 174 -21.87 -15.96 -6.58
N ARG A 175 -20.94 -16.93 -6.51
CA ARG A 175 -21.23 -18.36 -6.68
C ARG A 175 -21.82 -19.03 -5.44
N GLY A 176 -22.18 -18.28 -4.41
CA GLY A 176 -22.74 -18.81 -3.15
C GLY A 176 -21.72 -19.54 -2.28
N GLN A 177 -20.42 -19.41 -2.56
CA GLN A 177 -19.37 -20.05 -1.78
C GLN A 177 -18.87 -19.08 -0.69
N PRO A 178 -18.96 -19.44 0.60
CA PRO A 178 -18.44 -18.59 1.66
C PRO A 178 -16.91 -18.53 1.60
N LEU A 179 -16.34 -17.38 2.00
CA LEU A 179 -14.92 -17.28 2.28
C LEU A 179 -14.64 -17.86 3.67
N THR A 180 -13.54 -18.59 3.79
CA THR A 180 -12.95 -18.85 5.10
C THR A 180 -12.45 -17.54 5.72
N GLN A 181 -12.31 -17.50 7.04
CA GLN A 181 -11.76 -16.33 7.74
C GLN A 181 -10.36 -15.94 7.23
N LYS A 182 -9.55 -16.93 6.86
CA LYS A 182 -8.24 -16.70 6.27
C LYS A 182 -8.36 -16.07 4.88
N GLU A 183 -9.23 -16.59 4.01
CA GLU A 183 -9.45 -16.04 2.67
C GLU A 183 -9.96 -14.59 2.73
N ALA A 184 -10.87 -14.27 3.66
CA ALA A 184 -11.35 -12.91 3.89
C ALA A 184 -10.22 -11.94 4.30
N PHE A 185 -9.35 -12.37 5.22
CA PHE A 185 -8.18 -11.59 5.61
C PHE A 185 -7.19 -11.42 4.44
N GLU A 186 -6.91 -12.50 3.70
CA GLU A 186 -6.02 -12.49 2.54
C GLU A 186 -6.58 -11.66 1.38
N SER A 187 -7.90 -11.55 1.23
CA SER A 187 -8.58 -10.67 0.27
C SER A 187 -8.75 -9.23 0.75
N PHE A 188 -8.09 -8.83 1.84
CA PHE A 188 -8.10 -7.47 2.36
C PHE A 188 -9.49 -6.98 2.79
N ASP A 189 -10.36 -7.88 3.27
CA ASP A 189 -11.65 -7.51 3.85
C ASP A 189 -11.48 -6.68 5.14
N THR A 190 -10.37 -6.86 5.84
CA THR A 190 -10.05 -6.11 7.07
C THR A 190 -9.13 -4.90 6.83
N LEU A 191 -8.92 -4.51 5.57
CA LEU A 191 -8.08 -3.36 5.21
C LEU A 191 -8.71 -2.06 5.72
N GLY A 192 -8.19 -1.57 6.83
CA GLY A 192 -8.67 -0.36 7.48
C GLY A 192 -7.92 0.90 7.06
N GLY A 193 -6.74 0.78 6.44
CA GLY A 193 -5.99 1.94 5.97
C GLY A 193 -4.83 1.63 5.04
N VAL A 194 -4.42 2.66 4.32
CA VAL A 194 -3.29 2.63 3.38
C VAL A 194 -2.39 3.84 3.64
N VAL A 195 -1.08 3.63 3.61
CA VAL A 195 -0.08 4.68 3.61
C VAL A 195 0.79 4.49 2.39
N THR A 196 0.80 5.47 1.50
CA THR A 196 1.73 5.50 0.37
C THR A 196 2.80 6.56 0.60
N ILE A 197 4.07 6.25 0.32
CA ILE A 197 5.20 7.18 0.42
C ILE A 197 5.94 7.22 -0.91
N GLY A 198 6.14 8.41 -1.48
CA GLY A 198 6.79 8.58 -2.79
C GLY A 198 6.09 7.79 -3.91
N CYS A 199 4.75 7.74 -3.91
CA CYS A 199 3.96 6.85 -4.76
C CYS A 199 3.97 7.25 -6.23
N ASN A 200 4.14 6.27 -7.12
CA ASN A 200 4.23 6.46 -8.58
C ASN A 200 3.01 5.96 -9.36
N ILE A 201 1.88 5.65 -8.70
CA ILE A 201 0.62 5.23 -9.37
C ILE A 201 0.27 6.11 -10.58
N PRO A 202 0.33 7.47 -10.51
CA PRO A 202 0.03 8.33 -11.65
C PRO A 202 0.83 8.02 -12.92
N ALA A 203 2.07 7.54 -12.79
CA ALA A 203 2.90 7.17 -13.95
C ALA A 203 2.40 5.89 -14.64
N PHE A 204 1.74 4.99 -13.92
CA PHE A 204 1.23 3.71 -14.47
C PHE A 204 -0.19 3.81 -15.00
N VAL A 205 -0.99 4.73 -14.46
CA VAL A 205 -2.37 4.97 -14.91
C VAL A 205 -2.46 6.07 -15.97
N PHE A 206 -1.33 6.68 -16.35
CA PHE A 206 -1.29 7.79 -17.30
C PHE A 206 -1.88 7.44 -18.68
N CYS A 207 -1.75 6.18 -19.11
CA CYS A 207 -2.31 5.69 -20.38
C CYS A 207 -3.74 5.15 -20.26
N MET A 208 -4.35 5.21 -19.07
CA MET A 208 -5.69 4.69 -18.81
C MET A 208 -6.71 5.83 -18.86
N ASP A 209 -7.94 5.50 -19.25
CA ASP A 209 -9.04 6.46 -19.17
C ASP A 209 -9.29 6.84 -17.71
N PRO A 210 -9.34 8.13 -17.33
CA PRO A 210 -9.50 8.53 -15.92
C PRO A 210 -10.74 7.94 -15.22
N GLY A 211 -11.78 7.59 -15.98
CA GLY A 211 -12.99 6.95 -15.47
C GLY A 211 -12.88 5.44 -15.22
N SER A 212 -11.77 4.81 -15.60
CA SER A 212 -11.51 3.37 -15.41
C SER A 212 -10.52 3.06 -14.27
N VAL A 213 -10.11 4.09 -13.53
CA VAL A 213 -9.05 4.00 -12.51
C VAL A 213 -9.61 4.32 -11.14
N ASP A 214 -10.03 3.31 -10.39
CA ASP A 214 -10.52 3.51 -9.03
C ASP A 214 -9.43 3.33 -7.97
N PRO A 215 -9.49 4.08 -6.86
CA PRO A 215 -8.66 3.77 -5.70
C PRO A 215 -9.07 2.42 -5.10
N VAL A 216 -8.11 1.74 -4.48
CA VAL A 216 -8.40 0.57 -3.63
C VAL A 216 -9.47 0.94 -2.61
N ASP A 217 -10.58 0.20 -2.64
CA ASP A 217 -11.66 0.39 -1.68
C ASP A 217 -11.17 0.13 -0.24
N LEU A 218 -11.67 0.90 0.72
CA LEU A 218 -11.34 0.71 2.13
C LEU A 218 -12.62 0.22 2.80
N PRO A 219 -12.82 -1.12 2.91
CA PRO A 219 -14.02 -1.69 3.51
C PRO A 219 -14.18 -1.11 4.92
N GLY A 220 -15.27 -0.35 5.10
CA GLY A 220 -15.44 0.55 6.24
C GLY A 220 -15.22 2.02 5.88
N ARG A 221 -15.91 2.50 4.83
CA ARG A 221 -15.91 3.92 4.41
C ARG A 221 -15.98 4.82 5.64
N GLN A 222 -14.93 5.63 5.77
CA GLN A 222 -14.74 6.64 6.80
C GLN A 222 -14.81 6.08 8.22
N LEU A 223 -13.69 6.19 8.94
CA LEU A 223 -13.75 6.29 10.39
C LEU A 223 -14.53 7.58 10.69
N ALA A 224 -15.86 7.50 10.77
CA ALA A 224 -16.81 8.62 10.95
C ALA A 224 -16.62 9.41 12.26
N ARG A 225 -15.48 9.20 12.94
CA ARG A 225 -15.18 9.72 14.26
C ARG A 225 -13.69 10.01 14.49
N LEU A 226 -12.90 10.24 13.45
CA LEU A 226 -11.54 10.74 13.63
C LEU A 226 -11.54 12.25 13.87
N GLU A 227 -11.80 12.64 15.13
CA GLU A 227 -11.77 14.03 15.61
C GLU A 227 -10.37 14.69 15.54
N ARG A 228 -9.37 14.10 14.87
CA ARG A 228 -7.98 14.56 14.93
C ARG A 228 -7.37 14.62 13.53
N THR A 229 -6.97 15.85 13.17
CA THR A 229 -6.49 16.36 11.87
C THR A 229 -7.53 16.36 10.73
N PRO A 230 -8.44 17.36 10.73
CA PRO A 230 -9.33 17.65 9.61
C PRO A 230 -8.59 17.79 8.27
N ASP A 231 -9.14 17.25 7.20
CA ASP A 231 -8.98 17.82 5.87
C ASP A 231 -9.80 19.12 5.76
N LYS A 232 -9.91 19.69 4.55
CA LYS A 232 -10.64 20.95 4.31
C LYS A 232 -12.12 20.89 4.74
N ASN A 233 -12.68 19.70 4.94
CA ASN A 233 -14.09 19.46 5.27
C ASN A 233 -14.31 18.93 6.70
N GLY A 234 -13.26 18.70 7.50
CA GLY A 234 -13.43 18.12 8.85
C GLY A 234 -13.08 16.64 8.98
N GLU A 235 -12.76 15.95 7.88
CA GLU A 235 -12.64 14.50 7.84
C GLU A 235 -11.17 14.05 7.75
N ARG A 236 -10.81 12.98 8.46
CA ARG A 236 -9.50 12.31 8.31
C ARG A 236 -9.68 11.05 7.50
N ARG A 237 -8.93 10.95 6.40
CA ARG A 237 -9.00 9.82 5.49
C ARG A 237 -8.08 8.70 5.95
N CYS A 238 -8.47 7.47 5.63
CA CYS A 238 -7.71 6.27 5.99
C CYS A 238 -6.61 5.93 4.96
N TRP A 239 -6.56 6.65 3.83
CA TRP A 239 -5.44 6.61 2.90
C TRP A 239 -4.60 7.88 3.01
N LEU A 240 -3.39 7.76 3.54
CA LEU A 240 -2.42 8.86 3.60
C LEU A 240 -1.38 8.69 2.49
N ASN A 241 -1.23 9.69 1.62
CA ASN A 241 -0.16 9.70 0.62
C ASN A 241 0.85 10.81 0.92
N PHE A 242 2.12 10.44 1.10
CA PHE A 242 3.20 11.39 1.28
C PHE A 242 4.00 11.53 -0.01
N TYR A 243 4.17 12.77 -0.47
CA TYR A 243 4.96 13.08 -1.65
C TYR A 243 5.81 14.33 -1.40
N SER A 244 6.80 14.57 -2.25
CA SER A 244 7.69 15.73 -2.20
C SER A 244 7.74 16.36 -3.59
N PRO A 245 7.67 17.69 -3.72
CA PRO A 245 7.84 18.37 -5.01
C PRO A 245 9.19 18.12 -5.68
N TRP A 246 10.18 17.64 -4.92
CA TRP A 246 11.52 17.30 -5.41
C TRP A 246 11.71 15.82 -5.69
N ASP A 247 10.69 14.99 -5.43
CA ASP A 247 10.71 13.56 -5.77
C ASP A 247 10.04 13.36 -7.14
N PRO A 248 10.81 13.10 -8.22
CA PRO A 248 10.24 12.94 -9.56
C PRO A 248 9.42 11.64 -9.73
N LEU A 249 9.44 10.76 -8.74
CA LEU A 249 8.70 9.50 -8.75
C LEU A 249 7.52 9.53 -7.79
N GLY A 250 7.44 10.53 -6.90
CA GLY A 250 6.40 10.65 -5.90
C GLY A 250 5.38 11.71 -6.28
N TYR A 251 4.15 11.29 -6.53
CA TYR A 251 3.08 12.16 -7.01
C TYR A 251 1.98 12.34 -5.96
N PRO A 252 1.26 13.49 -5.97
CA PRO A 252 -0.05 13.55 -5.34
C PRO A 252 -0.99 12.56 -6.05
N LEU A 253 -1.83 11.85 -5.29
CA LEU A 253 -2.76 10.87 -5.86
C LEU A 253 -4.15 11.45 -6.09
N ARG A 254 -4.54 12.50 -5.35
CA ARG A 254 -5.86 13.14 -5.49
C ARG A 254 -6.08 13.73 -6.89
N THR A 255 -5.01 13.99 -7.63
CA THR A 255 -5.07 14.57 -8.98
C THR A 255 -5.39 13.54 -10.06
N ILE A 256 -5.48 12.25 -9.73
CA ILE A 256 -5.80 11.20 -10.71
C ILE A 256 -7.23 11.39 -11.23
N ASN A 257 -8.21 11.43 -10.32
CA ASN A 257 -9.63 11.67 -10.63
C ASN A 257 -10.42 11.99 -9.35
N LYS A 258 -11.74 12.15 -9.49
CA LYS A 258 -12.65 12.42 -8.37
C LYS A 258 -12.63 11.31 -7.30
N ALA A 259 -12.58 10.04 -7.67
CA ALA A 259 -12.59 8.94 -6.71
C ALA A 259 -11.35 8.96 -5.79
N TYR A 260 -10.18 9.23 -6.36
CA TYR A 260 -8.96 9.47 -5.58
C TYR A 260 -9.05 10.76 -4.75
N ASP A 261 -9.62 11.85 -5.30
CA ASP A 261 -9.83 13.10 -4.56
C ASP A 261 -10.83 12.97 -3.41
N ASP A 262 -11.71 11.97 -3.40
CA ASP A 262 -12.61 11.68 -2.28
C ASP A 262 -11.94 10.76 -1.24
N THR A 263 -10.99 9.92 -1.66
CA THR A 263 -10.44 8.83 -0.83
C THR A 263 -9.08 9.14 -0.20
N VAL A 264 -8.20 9.86 -0.89
CA VAL A 264 -6.78 9.99 -0.50
C VAL A 264 -6.47 11.32 0.17
N GLN A 265 -5.77 11.30 1.29
CA GLN A 265 -5.20 12.49 1.90
C GLN A 265 -3.74 12.67 1.48
N ASP A 266 -3.51 13.57 0.51
CA ASP A 266 -2.17 13.96 0.10
C ASP A 266 -1.50 14.88 1.12
N ILE A 267 -0.27 14.55 1.50
CA ILE A 267 0.58 15.25 2.47
C ILE A 267 1.89 15.59 1.78
N CYS A 268 2.02 16.86 1.38
CA CYS A 268 3.24 17.38 0.76
C CYS A 268 4.33 17.59 1.81
N LEU A 269 5.49 16.98 1.59
CA LEU A 269 6.67 17.07 2.44
C LEU A 269 7.79 17.85 1.75
N LYS A 270 8.61 18.53 2.56
CA LYS A 270 9.80 19.23 2.09
C LYS A 270 11.03 18.35 2.30
N ILE A 271 11.28 17.43 1.37
CA ILE A 271 12.50 16.62 1.33
C ILE A 271 13.33 17.13 0.15
N ARG A 272 14.44 17.82 0.44
CA ARG A 272 15.25 18.50 -0.59
C ARG A 272 16.37 17.59 -1.11
N PRO A 273 16.75 17.72 -2.40
CA PRO A 273 17.99 17.16 -2.94
C PRO A 273 19.20 17.65 -2.16
N THR A 274 20.25 16.84 -2.09
CA THR A 274 21.53 17.24 -1.47
C THR A 274 22.53 17.82 -2.48
N TRP A 275 22.33 17.58 -3.78
CA TRP A 275 23.12 18.11 -4.89
C TRP A 275 22.26 18.09 -6.19
N PRO A 276 22.67 18.78 -7.27
CA PRO A 276 21.89 18.84 -8.51
C PRO A 276 21.63 17.46 -9.11
N LEU A 277 20.37 17.14 -9.47
CA LEU A 277 19.92 15.82 -9.97
C LEU A 277 19.85 14.70 -8.92
N ASP A 278 19.99 15.00 -7.63
CA ASP A 278 19.73 14.04 -6.57
C ASP A 278 18.21 13.81 -6.38
N PHE A 279 17.67 12.85 -7.12
CA PHE A 279 16.31 12.36 -6.91
C PHE A 279 16.25 11.26 -5.84
N THR A 280 17.37 10.67 -5.46
CA THR A 280 17.40 9.55 -4.51
C THR A 280 17.09 9.99 -3.09
N THR A 281 17.65 11.11 -2.64
CA THR A 281 17.37 11.68 -1.31
C THR A 281 15.90 12.00 -1.13
N PRO A 282 15.24 12.78 -2.02
CA PRO A 282 13.82 13.05 -1.86
C PRO A 282 12.98 11.77 -1.90
N HIS A 283 13.34 10.80 -2.74
CA HIS A 283 12.58 9.56 -2.90
C HIS A 283 12.73 8.55 -1.74
N LEU A 284 13.91 8.49 -1.10
CA LEU A 284 14.17 7.58 0.03
C LEU A 284 14.02 8.28 1.39
N GLY A 285 14.00 9.60 1.43
CA GLY A 285 13.94 10.39 2.66
C GLY A 285 12.68 10.16 3.50
N TYR A 286 11.57 9.73 2.88
CA TYR A 286 10.31 9.48 3.58
C TYR A 286 10.43 8.49 4.74
N TRP A 287 11.24 7.43 4.58
CA TRP A 287 11.46 6.38 5.59
C TRP A 287 11.98 6.93 6.92
N THR A 288 12.59 8.11 6.91
CA THR A 288 13.16 8.71 8.09
C THR A 288 12.44 9.98 8.53
N HIS A 289 11.51 10.48 7.73
CA HIS A 289 10.86 11.78 7.89
C HIS A 289 9.89 11.77 9.08
N LYS A 290 10.02 12.79 9.95
CA LYS A 290 9.26 12.88 11.20
C LYS A 290 7.74 12.88 10.99
N ALA A 291 7.25 13.62 9.99
CA ALA A 291 5.82 13.70 9.70
C ALA A 291 5.24 12.34 9.28
N VAL A 292 5.97 11.56 8.48
CA VAL A 292 5.55 10.20 8.09
C VAL A 292 5.39 9.34 9.34
N ILE A 293 6.38 9.34 10.24
CA ILE A 293 6.30 8.59 11.51
C ILE A 293 5.08 9.03 12.33
N GLN A 294 4.85 10.34 12.45
CA GLN A 294 3.79 10.89 13.29
C GLN A 294 2.39 10.56 12.75
N GLU A 295 2.15 10.83 11.47
CA GLU A 295 0.86 10.63 10.83
C GLU A 295 0.52 9.15 10.65
N THR A 296 1.49 8.32 10.25
CA THR A 296 1.31 6.86 10.21
C THR A 296 1.04 6.29 11.60
N SER A 297 1.74 6.76 12.65
CA SER A 297 1.45 6.30 14.01
C SER A 297 0.07 6.72 14.50
N ALA A 298 -0.39 7.91 14.10
CA ALA A 298 -1.73 8.37 14.41
C ALA A 298 -2.78 7.51 13.70
N LEU A 299 -2.57 7.13 12.44
CA LEU A 299 -3.48 6.22 11.73
C LEU A 299 -3.53 4.84 12.39
N ILE A 300 -2.37 4.27 12.74
CA ILE A 300 -2.30 2.99 13.48
C ILE A 300 -3.07 3.08 14.80
N HIS A 301 -2.89 4.16 15.55
CA HIS A 301 -3.63 4.37 16.80
C HIS A 301 -5.14 4.47 16.57
N ASP A 302 -5.56 5.12 15.50
CA ASP A 302 -6.97 5.30 15.21
C ASP A 302 -7.62 4.00 14.76
N LEU A 303 -6.95 3.20 13.94
CA LEU A 303 -7.35 1.82 13.66
C LEU A 303 -7.46 1.00 14.95
N TYR A 304 -6.57 1.23 15.92
CA TYR A 304 -6.61 0.54 17.20
C TYR A 304 -7.84 0.95 18.02
N GLU A 305 -8.11 2.25 18.15
CA GLU A 305 -9.22 2.73 18.98
C GLU A 305 -10.59 2.39 18.37
N PHE A 306 -10.71 2.50 17.04
CA PHE A 306 -12.00 2.53 16.36
C PHE A 306 -12.37 1.29 15.56
N SER A 307 -11.55 0.23 15.51
CA SER A 307 -11.96 -0.99 14.80
C SER A 307 -13.16 -1.76 15.35
N ASP A 308 -13.75 -1.34 16.47
CA ASP A 308 -15.06 -1.88 16.92
C ASP A 308 -16.24 -1.22 16.18
N VAL A 309 -15.97 -0.06 15.57
CA VAL A 309 -16.93 0.79 14.84
C VAL A 309 -16.65 0.76 13.34
N LEU A 310 -15.45 0.30 12.93
CA LEU A 310 -15.26 -0.22 11.59
C LEU A 310 -16.18 -1.43 11.48
N HIS A 311 -17.40 -1.19 10.98
CA HIS A 311 -18.16 -2.24 10.34
C HIS A 311 -17.32 -2.64 9.13
N LEU A 312 -16.40 -3.58 9.37
CA LEU A 312 -15.71 -4.33 8.33
C LEU A 312 -16.82 -5.16 7.68
N GLU A 313 -17.60 -4.52 6.81
CA GLU A 313 -18.67 -5.18 6.08
C GLU A 313 -18.01 -6.17 5.13
N THR A 314 -17.87 -7.40 5.61
CA THR A 314 -17.48 -8.53 4.78
C THR A 314 -18.56 -8.70 3.71
N GLY A 315 -18.25 -8.40 2.45
CA GLY A 315 -19.09 -8.78 1.33
C GLY A 315 -19.80 -7.67 0.54
N HIS A 316 -19.24 -6.47 0.40
CA HIS A 316 -19.70 -5.61 -0.70
C HIS A 316 -19.41 -6.29 -2.04
N ALA A 317 -20.47 -6.50 -2.83
CA ALA A 317 -20.34 -6.70 -4.26
C ALA A 317 -19.89 -5.37 -4.86
N ILE A 318 -18.84 -5.39 -5.67
CA ILE A 318 -18.53 -4.27 -6.56
C ILE A 318 -19.78 -4.11 -7.46
N SER A 319 -20.57 -3.06 -7.22
CA SER A 319 -21.53 -2.62 -8.23
C SER A 319 -20.71 -1.97 -9.32
N ASN A 320 -20.36 -2.73 -10.35
CA ASN A 320 -20.11 -2.12 -11.64
C ASN A 320 -21.45 -1.53 -12.06
N ASP A 321 -21.59 -0.21 -12.08
CA ASP A 321 -22.63 0.49 -12.84
C ASP A 321 -22.34 0.34 -14.35
N GLU A 322 -22.15 -0.91 -14.82
CA GLU A 322 -21.93 -1.25 -16.23
C GLU A 322 -23.14 -1.95 -16.88
N ASP A 323 -24.29 -2.01 -16.21
CA ASP A 323 -25.52 -2.56 -16.79
C ASP A 323 -26.51 -1.49 -17.33
N GLN A 324 -26.05 -0.26 -17.55
CA GLN A 324 -26.75 0.65 -18.46
C GLN A 324 -26.13 0.58 -19.85
N ALA A 325 -26.59 -0.41 -20.62
CA ALA A 325 -26.41 -0.41 -22.06
C ALA A 325 -26.83 0.96 -22.63
N PRO A 326 -26.02 1.60 -23.51
CA PRO A 326 -26.45 2.81 -24.18
C PRO A 326 -27.71 2.50 -25.02
N PRO A 327 -28.68 3.42 -25.10
CA PRO A 327 -29.82 3.23 -25.99
C PRO A 327 -29.30 3.07 -27.41
N GLN A 328 -29.69 1.96 -28.04
CA GLN A 328 -29.48 1.73 -29.47
C GLN A 328 -30.02 2.95 -30.21
N ALA A 329 -29.12 3.65 -30.91
CA ALA A 329 -29.53 4.63 -31.89
C ALA A 329 -30.21 3.87 -33.03
N ASP A 330 -31.54 3.96 -33.09
CA ASP A 330 -32.33 3.54 -34.24
C ASP A 330 -31.75 4.23 -35.49
N ALA A 331 -31.26 3.41 -36.41
CA ALA A 331 -31.01 3.82 -37.78
C ALA A 331 -32.38 4.03 -38.46
N ALA A 332 -32.97 5.21 -38.24
CA ALA A 332 -34.08 5.70 -39.03
C ALA A 332 -33.56 6.51 -40.22
N VAL A 333 -33.51 5.83 -41.37
CA VAL A 333 -33.98 6.29 -42.68
C VAL A 333 -34.09 7.81 -42.88
N ALA A 334 -33.18 8.37 -43.68
CA ALA A 334 -33.46 9.27 -44.82
C ALA A 334 -32.15 9.54 -45.61
#